data_AF-A0A6A4WVK2-F1
#
_entry.id   AF-A0A6A4WVK2-F1
#
_cell.length_a   1.000
_cell.length_b   1.000
_cell.length_c   1.000
_cell.angle_alpha   90.00
_cell.angle_beta   90.00
_cell.angle_gamma   90.00
#
_symmetry.space_group_name_H-M   'P 1'
#
loop_
_entity.id
_entity.type
_entity.pdbx_description
1 polymer ?
#
loop_
_entity_poly.entity_id
_entity_poly.type
_entity_poly.pdbx_seq_one_letter_code
_entity_poly.pdbx_strand_id
1 'polypeptide(L)'
;MFECKSIPLLLCSILLLSSIFQHCHLYTALFQDAKKYLENILNGDHGVEGIAIHDKDGCCIVKVSTPACPESAMGVKYLSAFSVLSDQAAKMNMEKNKKIFHMYSKHQVVQFRLDPVILTVVAAASANTGYLSSLDVTLEPLLQRLQPLVRPH
;
A
#
# COMPACT_ATOMS: atom_id res chain seq x y z
N MET A 1 -36.40 -25.60 2.44
CA MET A 1 -36.12 -27.05 2.51
C MET A 1 -35.20 -27.37 1.33
N PHE A 2 -33.89 -27.16 1.49
CA PHE A 2 -32.88 -27.60 0.53
C PHE A 2 -32.27 -28.88 1.10
N GLU A 3 -32.68 -30.02 0.56
CA GLU A 3 -32.11 -31.33 0.91
C GLU A 3 -30.65 -31.36 0.45
N CYS A 4 -29.73 -31.27 1.41
CA CYS A 4 -28.32 -31.55 1.22
C CYS A 4 -28.16 -33.07 1.08
N LYS A 5 -28.38 -33.60 -0.14
CA LYS A 5 -28.02 -34.98 -0.47
C LYS A 5 -26.50 -35.08 -0.53
N SER A 6 -25.94 -35.73 0.48
CA SER A 6 -24.58 -36.30 0.60
C SER A 6 -23.67 -36.14 -0.63
N ILE A 7 -23.03 -34.98 -0.75
CA ILE A 7 -21.83 -34.83 -1.58
C ILE A 7 -20.74 -35.65 -0.87
N PRO A 8 -20.04 -36.58 -1.55
CA PRO A 8 -18.97 -37.33 -0.92
C PRO A 8 -17.92 -36.36 -0.38
N LEU A 9 -17.47 -36.54 0.88
CA LEU A 9 -16.49 -35.69 1.55
C LEU A 9 -15.26 -35.36 0.68
N LEU A 10 -14.84 -36.30 -0.18
CA LEU A 10 -13.79 -36.12 -1.18
C LEU A 10 -14.10 -35.04 -2.24
N LEU A 11 -15.32 -35.01 -2.78
CA LEU A 11 -15.74 -34.02 -3.77
C LEU A 11 -15.83 -32.61 -3.15
N CYS A 12 -16.27 -32.51 -1.90
CA CYS A 12 -16.27 -31.25 -1.15
C CYS A 12 -14.83 -30.75 -0.90
N SER A 13 -13.91 -31.65 -0.55
CA SER A 13 -12.48 -31.36 -0.35
C SER A 13 -11.81 -30.85 -1.63
N ILE A 14 -12.10 -31.48 -2.77
CA ILE A 14 -11.54 -31.10 -4.09
C ILE A 14 -12.09 -29.74 -4.55
N LEU A 15 -13.38 -29.49 -4.36
CA LEU A 15 -14.00 -28.20 -4.71
C LEU A 15 -13.43 -27.06 -3.83
N LEU A 16 -13.25 -27.29 -2.53
CA LEU A 16 -12.61 -26.32 -1.63
C LEU A 16 -11.16 -26.03 -2.05
N LEU A 17 -10.37 -27.06 -2.37
CA LEU A 17 -9.00 -26.90 -2.85
C LEU A 17 -8.94 -26.11 -4.16
N SER A 18 -9.85 -26.37 -5.12
CA SER A 18 -9.92 -25.61 -6.36
C SER A 18 -10.30 -24.14 -6.15
N SER A 19 -11.21 -23.85 -5.21
CA SER A 19 -11.62 -22.49 -4.87
C SER A 19 -10.48 -21.72 -4.20
N ILE A 20 -9.77 -22.34 -3.26
CA ILE A 20 -8.60 -21.76 -2.61
C ILE A 20 -7.49 -21.48 -3.64
N PHE A 21 -7.26 -22.41 -4.57
CA PHE A 21 -6.27 -22.25 -5.63
C PHE A 21 -6.61 -21.10 -6.58
N GLN A 22 -7.87 -21.00 -7.01
CA GLN A 22 -8.37 -19.90 -7.84
C GLN A 22 -8.20 -18.55 -7.16
N HIS A 23 -8.53 -18.47 -5.87
CA HIS A 23 -8.44 -17.24 -5.07
C HIS A 23 -6.98 -16.82 -4.84
N CYS A 24 -6.10 -17.78 -4.57
CA CYS A 24 -4.66 -17.56 -4.44
C CYS A 24 -4.02 -17.08 -5.76
N HIS A 25 -4.42 -17.67 -6.89
CA HIS A 25 -3.96 -17.24 -8.21
C HIS A 25 -4.41 -15.82 -8.55
N LEU A 26 -5.67 -15.48 -8.28
CA LEU A 26 -6.21 -14.15 -8.49
C LEU A 26 -5.47 -13.09 -7.64
N TYR A 27 -5.14 -13.43 -6.38
CA TYR A 27 -4.33 -12.55 -5.53
C TYR A 27 -2.93 -12.34 -6.07
N THR A 28 -2.27 -13.40 -6.54
CA THR A 28 -0.93 -13.30 -7.11
C THR A 28 -0.93 -12.39 -8.34
N ALA A 29 -1.94 -12.53 -9.22
CA ALA A 29 -2.12 -11.66 -10.37
C ALA A 29 -2.35 -10.19 -9.96
N LEU A 30 -3.22 -9.95 -8.96
CA LEU A 30 -3.46 -8.60 -8.43
C LEU A 30 -2.18 -7.93 -7.93
N PHE A 31 -1.34 -8.63 -7.17
CA PHE A 31 -0.09 -8.06 -6.67
C PHE A 31 0.92 -7.78 -7.78
N GLN A 32 0.98 -8.64 -8.81
CA GLN A 32 1.84 -8.41 -9.97
C GLN A 32 1.38 -7.20 -10.77
N ASP A 33 0.08 -7.06 -11.00
CA ASP A 33 -0.50 -5.91 -11.71
C ASP A 33 -0.30 -4.60 -10.92
N ALA A 34 -0.50 -4.66 -9.61
CA ALA A 34 -0.22 -3.55 -8.70
C ALA A 34 1.25 -3.12 -8.80
N LYS A 35 2.18 -4.08 -8.72
CA LYS A 35 3.61 -3.82 -8.82
C LYS A 35 3.97 -3.16 -10.15
N LYS A 36 3.50 -3.70 -11.28
CA LYS A 36 3.74 -3.12 -12.62
C LYS A 36 3.18 -1.71 -12.74
N TYR A 37 1.99 -1.46 -12.19
CA TYR A 37 1.39 -0.13 -12.19
C TYR A 37 2.25 0.87 -11.41
N LEU A 38 2.75 0.50 -10.23
CA LEU A 38 3.63 1.36 -9.45
C LEU A 38 5.01 1.54 -10.12
N GLU A 39 5.56 0.52 -10.77
CA GLU A 39 6.78 0.62 -11.56
C GLU A 39 6.64 1.62 -12.72
N ASN A 40 5.49 1.65 -13.39
CA ASN A 40 5.22 2.63 -14.44
C ASN A 40 5.21 4.07 -13.91
N ILE A 41 4.67 4.30 -12.71
CA ILE A 41 4.67 5.63 -12.07
C ILE A 41 6.09 6.01 -11.66
N LEU A 42 6.86 5.07 -11.13
CA LEU A 42 8.24 5.26 -10.70
C LEU A 42 9.19 5.52 -11.88
N ASN A 43 8.94 4.93 -13.04
CA ASN A 43 9.66 5.19 -14.29
C ASN A 43 9.24 6.51 -14.97
N GLY A 44 8.24 7.22 -14.44
CA GLY A 44 7.83 8.53 -14.94
C GLY A 44 8.85 9.63 -14.59
N ASP A 45 8.82 10.74 -15.33
CA ASP A 45 9.73 11.87 -15.15
C ASP A 45 9.25 12.83 -14.04
N HIS A 46 9.16 12.30 -12.81
CA HIS A 46 8.63 13.04 -11.65
C HIS A 46 9.56 13.00 -10.43
N GLY A 47 10.75 12.40 -10.56
CA GLY A 47 11.72 12.30 -9.48
C GLY A 47 11.28 11.38 -8.32
N VAL A 48 10.33 10.47 -8.56
CA VAL A 48 9.90 9.46 -7.59
C VAL A 48 10.94 8.35 -7.53
N GLU A 49 11.43 8.04 -6.34
CA GLU A 49 12.48 7.06 -6.12
C GLU A 49 11.94 5.78 -5.47
N GLY A 50 10.83 5.86 -4.74
CA GLY A 50 10.21 4.68 -4.13
C GLY A 50 8.74 4.88 -3.80
N ILE A 51 7.97 3.80 -3.88
CA ILE A 51 6.57 3.75 -3.48
C ILE A 51 6.36 2.49 -2.64
N ALA A 52 5.80 2.65 -1.45
CA ALA A 52 5.42 1.56 -0.56
C ALA A 52 3.96 1.71 -0.15
N ILE A 53 3.20 0.64 -0.32
CA ILE A 53 1.85 0.47 0.22
C ILE A 53 1.98 -0.49 1.39
N HIS A 54 1.65 -0.05 2.59
CA HIS A 54 1.86 -0.81 3.83
C HIS A 54 0.71 -0.64 4.83
N ASP A 55 0.70 -1.48 5.86
CA ASP A 55 -0.21 -1.33 7.00
C ASP A 55 0.37 -0.41 8.09
N LYS A 56 -0.36 -0.24 9.19
CA LYS A 56 0.05 0.61 10.32
C LYS A 56 1.32 0.16 11.02
N ASP A 57 1.65 -1.13 10.93
CA ASP A 57 2.85 -1.74 11.52
C ASP A 57 4.06 -1.66 10.58
N GLY A 58 3.89 -1.09 9.39
CA GLY A 58 4.95 -0.93 8.38
C GLY A 58 5.19 -2.18 7.55
N CYS A 59 4.31 -3.19 7.62
CA CYS A 59 4.38 -4.37 6.77
C CYS A 59 3.97 -3.99 5.34
N CYS A 60 4.90 -4.11 4.39
CA CYS A 60 4.63 -3.75 3.01
C CYS A 60 3.79 -4.82 2.30
N ILE A 61 2.70 -4.36 1.68
CA ILE A 61 1.87 -5.16 0.79
C ILE A 61 2.50 -5.18 -0.60
N VAL A 62 2.82 -3.99 -1.12
CA VAL A 62 3.53 -3.79 -2.39
C VAL A 62 4.58 -2.72 -2.19
N LYS A 63 5.79 -2.97 -2.66
CA LYS A 63 6.91 -2.03 -2.61
C LYS A 63 7.66 -2.04 -3.92
N VAL A 64 7.92 -0.85 -4.45
CA VAL A 64 8.78 -0.61 -5.61
C VAL A 64 9.77 0.50 -5.27
N SER A 65 11.01 0.38 -5.75
CA SER A 65 12.06 1.36 -5.46
C SER A 65 13.14 1.32 -6.53
N THR A 66 13.69 2.49 -6.84
CA THR A 66 14.93 2.63 -7.59
C THR A 66 16.14 2.39 -6.68
N PRO A 67 17.34 2.14 -7.23
CA PRO A 67 18.58 2.09 -6.46
C PRO A 67 18.95 3.43 -5.79
N ALA A 68 18.37 4.54 -6.23
CA ALA A 68 18.59 5.85 -5.63
C ALA A 68 17.82 6.05 -4.31
N CYS A 69 16.76 5.25 -4.11
CA CYS A 69 15.91 5.36 -2.93
C CYS A 69 16.68 4.96 -1.65
N PRO A 70 16.69 5.80 -0.60
CA PRO A 70 17.32 5.47 0.66
C PRO A 70 16.60 4.29 1.34
N GLU A 71 17.32 3.20 1.59
CA GLU A 71 16.77 2.00 2.23
C GLU A 71 16.18 2.31 3.62
N SER A 72 16.75 3.29 4.34
CA SER A 72 16.27 3.73 5.64
C SER A 72 14.84 4.30 5.61
N ALA A 73 14.41 4.91 4.50
CA ALA A 73 13.06 5.47 4.35
C ALA A 73 12.02 4.39 3.99
N MET A 74 12.48 3.24 3.50
CA MET A 74 11.63 2.12 3.09
C MET A 74 11.65 0.96 4.11
N GLY A 75 12.34 1.14 5.23
CA GLY A 75 12.42 0.18 6.32
C GLY A 75 11.16 0.19 7.18
N VAL A 76 10.77 -0.99 7.69
CA VAL A 76 9.57 -1.19 8.53
C VAL A 76 9.50 -0.19 9.69
N LYS A 77 10.63 0.08 10.35
CA LYS A 77 10.73 1.05 11.47
C LYS A 77 10.34 2.48 11.07
N TYR A 78 10.69 2.90 9.86
CA TYR A 78 10.36 4.23 9.35
C TYR A 78 8.89 4.29 8.94
N LEU A 79 8.42 3.25 8.23
CA LEU A 79 7.04 3.17 7.75
C LEU A 79 6.02 3.13 8.89
N SER A 80 6.29 2.37 9.96
CA SER A 80 5.40 2.28 11.13
C SER A 80 5.36 3.56 11.98
N ALA A 81 6.42 4.37 11.93
CA ALA A 81 6.47 5.65 12.66
C ALA A 81 5.37 6.62 12.20
N PHE A 82 4.91 6.53 10.95
CA PHE A 82 3.82 7.37 10.44
C PHE A 82 2.54 7.23 11.27
N SER A 83 2.17 6.01 11.65
CA SER A 83 0.97 5.75 12.44
C SER A 83 1.00 6.54 13.75
N VAL A 84 2.13 6.48 14.46
CA VAL A 84 2.34 7.22 15.71
C VAL A 84 2.32 8.72 15.46
N LEU A 85 3.07 9.21 14.47
CA LEU A 85 3.14 10.64 14.16
C LEU A 85 1.79 11.21 13.76
N SER A 86 1.02 10.47 12.97
CA SER A 86 -0.27 10.89 12.46
C SER A 86 -1.36 10.84 13.54
N ASP A 87 -1.26 9.95 14.53
CA ASP A 87 -2.09 9.95 15.74
C ASP A 87 -1.75 11.11 16.68
N GLN A 88 -0.47 11.46 16.82
CA GLN A 88 -0.09 12.66 17.57
C GLN A 88 -0.55 13.93 16.85
N ALA A 89 -0.44 13.99 15.52
CA ALA A 89 -0.91 15.13 14.75
C ALA A 89 -2.41 15.34 14.86
N ALA A 90 -3.21 14.25 14.91
CA ALA A 90 -4.66 14.33 15.11
C ALA A 90 -5.05 14.96 16.47
N LYS A 91 -4.16 14.93 17.48
CA LYS A 91 -4.40 15.57 18.79
C LYS A 91 -4.28 17.09 18.76
N MET A 92 -3.79 17.68 17.67
CA MET A 92 -3.71 19.14 17.51
C MET A 92 -5.06 19.80 17.18
N ASN A 93 -6.17 19.08 17.33
CA ASN A 93 -7.53 19.54 17.05
C ASN A 93 -7.74 19.98 15.58
N MET A 94 -6.95 19.43 14.65
CA MET A 94 -7.01 19.71 13.20
C MET A 94 -7.66 18.55 12.42
N GLU A 95 -8.67 17.91 13.02
CA GLU A 95 -9.30 16.68 12.53
C GLU A 95 -8.29 15.53 12.26
N LYS A 96 -8.72 14.45 11.61
CA LYS A 96 -7.82 13.33 11.28
C LYS A 96 -6.79 13.78 10.25
N ASN A 97 -5.51 13.67 10.60
CA ASN A 97 -4.41 13.95 9.67
C ASN A 97 -4.51 13.02 8.44
N LYS A 98 -4.51 13.62 7.25
CA LYS A 98 -4.60 12.90 5.95
C LYS A 98 -3.25 12.65 5.31
N LYS A 99 -2.31 13.60 5.45
CA LYS A 99 -1.01 13.58 4.78
C LYS A 99 0.06 14.14 5.72
N ILE A 100 1.26 13.56 5.69
CA ILE A 100 2.47 14.10 6.34
C ILE A 100 3.57 14.18 5.30
N PHE A 101 4.24 15.33 5.27
CA PHE A 101 5.37 15.60 4.39
C PHE A 101 6.64 15.71 5.24
N HIS A 102 7.66 14.93 4.88
CA HIS A 102 8.98 14.99 5.48
C HIS A 102 9.97 15.51 4.44
N MET A 103 10.56 16.67 4.70
CA MET A 103 11.53 17.29 3.80
C MET A 103 12.93 17.09 4.35
N TYR A 104 13.73 16.24 3.70
CA TYR A 104 15.14 16.04 4.03
C TYR A 104 16.05 16.74 3.01
N SER A 105 17.34 16.84 3.32
CA SER A 105 18.30 17.54 2.44
C SER A 105 18.51 16.87 1.08
N LYS A 106 18.26 15.55 0.97
CA LYS A 106 18.52 14.78 -0.27
C LYS A 106 17.26 14.18 -0.89
N HIS A 107 16.22 13.96 -0.10
CA HIS A 107 14.97 13.35 -0.53
C HIS A 107 13.80 13.97 0.25
N GLN A 108 12.59 13.76 -0.24
CA GLN A 108 11.36 14.06 0.46
C GLN A 108 10.53 12.78 0.56
N VAL A 109 9.80 12.64 1.66
CA VAL A 109 8.89 11.53 1.88
C VAL A 109 7.49 12.07 2.11
N VAL A 110 6.53 11.58 1.35
CA VAL A 110 5.12 11.93 1.50
C VAL A 110 4.34 10.69 1.89
N GLN A 111 3.62 10.78 2.99
CA GLN A 111 2.85 9.67 3.54
C GLN A 111 1.37 10.06 3.58
N PHE A 112 0.52 9.21 3.00
CA PHE A 112 -0.91 9.41 2.89
C PHE A 112 -1.61 8.38 3.77
N ARG A 113 -2.50 8.86 4.64
CA ARG A 113 -3.37 8.02 5.47
C ARG A 113 -4.60 7.62 4.66
N LEU A 114 -4.73 6.32 4.40
CA LEU A 114 -5.82 5.70 3.66
C LEU A 114 -6.32 4.46 4.42
N ASP A 115 -6.74 4.67 5.67
CA ASP A 115 -7.07 3.60 6.63
C ASP A 115 -7.85 2.43 5.99
N PRO A 116 -7.44 1.17 6.20
CA PRO A 116 -6.34 0.71 7.07
C PRO A 116 -4.94 0.74 6.42
N VAL A 117 -4.82 1.24 5.18
CA VAL A 117 -3.59 1.25 4.39
C VAL A 117 -2.89 2.61 4.49
N ILE A 118 -1.58 2.62 4.36
CA ILE A 118 -0.76 3.82 4.26
C ILE A 118 0.04 3.74 2.96
N LEU A 119 0.00 4.83 2.19
CA LEU A 119 0.83 5.01 1.02
C LEU A 119 2.02 5.89 1.41
N THR A 120 3.23 5.41 1.22
CA THR A 120 4.47 6.17 1.40
C THR A 120 5.17 6.32 0.04
N VAL A 121 5.46 7.57 -0.33
CA VAL A 121 6.19 7.92 -1.55
C VAL A 121 7.49 8.60 -1.16
N VAL A 122 8.61 8.08 -1.64
CA VAL A 122 9.94 8.66 -1.51
C VAL A 122 10.33 9.25 -2.86
N ALA A 123 10.80 10.48 -2.85
CA ALA A 123 11.18 11.21 -4.06
C ALA A 123 12.43 12.06 -3.79
N ALA A 124 13.12 12.46 -4.86
CA ALA A 124 14.25 13.38 -4.76
C ALA A 124 13.84 14.70 -4.10
N ALA A 125 14.76 15.38 -3.41
CA ALA A 125 14.47 16.68 -2.79
C ALA A 125 14.03 17.75 -3.81
N SER A 126 14.42 17.62 -5.07
CA SER A 126 14.03 18.50 -6.17
C SER A 126 12.71 18.13 -6.84
N ALA A 127 12.07 17.02 -6.45
CA ALA A 127 10.82 16.58 -7.04
C ALA A 127 9.67 17.55 -6.71
N ASN A 128 8.71 17.68 -7.63
CA ASN A 128 7.58 18.59 -7.47
C ASN A 128 6.62 18.07 -6.38
N THR A 129 6.63 18.71 -5.21
CA THR A 129 5.76 18.33 -4.08
C THR A 129 4.27 18.45 -4.42
N GLY A 130 3.87 19.36 -5.33
CA GLY A 130 2.49 19.47 -5.81
C GLY A 130 2.04 18.22 -6.58
N TYR A 131 2.92 17.70 -7.45
CA TYR A 131 2.69 16.42 -8.13
C TYR A 131 2.60 15.28 -7.11
N LEU A 132 3.55 15.18 -6.19
CA LEU A 132 3.54 14.14 -5.15
C LEU A 132 2.24 14.17 -4.33
N SER A 133 1.77 15.36 -3.96
CA SER A 133 0.53 15.55 -3.20
C SER A 133 -0.71 15.03 -3.93
N SER A 134 -0.68 14.94 -5.26
CA SER A 134 -1.80 14.44 -6.09
C SER A 134 -1.77 12.93 -6.36
N LEU A 135 -0.69 12.24 -5.97
CA LEU A 135 -0.53 10.80 -6.23
C LEU A 135 -1.55 9.93 -5.51
N ASP A 136 -2.12 10.38 -4.39
CA ASP A 136 -3.20 9.66 -3.72
C ASP A 136 -4.42 9.48 -4.61
N VAL A 137 -4.81 10.52 -5.35
CA VAL A 137 -5.94 10.47 -6.30
C VAL A 137 -5.63 9.52 -7.46
N THR A 138 -4.40 9.56 -7.98
CA THR A 138 -3.98 8.67 -9.08
C THR A 138 -3.91 7.20 -8.65
N LEU A 139 -3.54 6.94 -7.40
CA LEU A 139 -3.39 5.59 -6.86
C LEU A 139 -4.66 5.06 -6.18
N GLU A 140 -5.67 5.91 -5.96
CA GLU A 140 -6.91 5.58 -5.26
C GLU A 140 -7.58 4.30 -5.79
N PRO A 141 -7.73 4.08 -7.11
CA PRO A 141 -8.37 2.85 -7.62
C PRO A 141 -7.60 1.57 -7.24
N LEU A 142 -6.27 1.65 -7.16
CA LEU A 142 -5.46 0.51 -6.72
C LEU A 142 -5.58 0.32 -5.21
N LEU A 143 -5.54 1.41 -4.44
CA LEU A 143 -5.61 1.38 -2.99
C LEU A 143 -6.95 0.78 -2.51
N GLN A 144 -8.07 1.16 -3.12
CA GLN A 144 -9.38 0.59 -2.82
C GLN A 144 -9.46 -0.93 -3.06
N ARG A 145 -8.71 -1.46 -4.05
CA ARG A 145 -8.62 -2.91 -4.29
C ARG A 145 -7.75 -3.65 -3.27
N LEU A 146 -6.78 -2.95 -2.66
CA LEU A 146 -5.85 -3.51 -1.68
C LEU A 146 -6.35 -3.39 -0.23
N GLN A 147 -7.21 -2.41 0.07
CA GLN A 147 -7.78 -2.19 1.41
C GLN A 147 -8.42 -3.45 2.02
N PRO A 148 -9.22 -4.26 1.30
CA PRO A 148 -9.83 -5.48 1.86
C PRO A 148 -8.82 -6.56 2.27
N LEU A 149 -7.56 -6.45 1.84
CA LEU A 149 -6.51 -7.43 2.13
C LEU A 149 -5.84 -7.19 3.47
N VAL A 150 -5.93 -5.96 3.96
CA VAL A 150 -5.39 -5.58 5.26
C VAL A 150 -6.47 -5.80 6.30
N ARG A 151 -6.08 -6.42 7.41
CA ARG A 151 -7.00 -6.63 8.53
C ARG A 151 -7.42 -5.27 9.10
N PRO A 152 -8.73 -5.02 9.31
CA PRO A 152 -9.15 -3.87 10.08
C PRO A 152 -8.68 -4.05 11.52
N HIS A 153 -7.94 -3.07 12.03
CA HIS A 153 -7.54 -2.93 13.43
C HIS A 153 -8.41 -1.87 14.11
#